data_AF-A0A2V7YJS0-F1
#
_entry.id   AF-A0A2V7YJS0-F1
#
_cell.length_a   1.000
_cell.length_b   1.000
_cell.length_c   1.000
_cell.angle_alpha   90.00
_cell.angle_beta   90.00
_cell.angle_gamma   90.00
#
_symmetry.space_group_name_H-M   'P 1'
#
loop_
_entity.id
_entity.type
_entity.pdbx_description
1 polymer ?
#
loop_
_entity_poly.entity_id
_entity_poly.type
_entity_poly.pdbx_seq_one_letter_code
_entity_poly.pdbx_strand_id
1 'polypeptide(L)'
;MMLVKNFFDEIRVFAGVAERTGVQLERDVVRRSGGCCTSLTQLIRKARESGDGYFYLPLTLWPADTERVQLQKSWVVVSPSSHLRESH
;
A
#
# COMPACT_ATOMS: atom_id res chain seq x y z
N MET A 1 -9.20 25.07 7.79
CA MET A 1 -8.43 23.83 8.00
C MET A 1 -8.95 22.79 7.01
N MET A 2 -8.24 22.52 5.91
CA MET A 2 -8.68 21.45 5.00
C MET A 2 -8.52 20.12 5.73
N LEU A 3 -9.63 19.49 6.11
CA LEU A 3 -9.62 18.08 6.48
C LEU A 3 -9.15 17.32 5.24
N VAL A 4 -7.86 17.00 5.20
CA VAL A 4 -7.34 16.00 4.29
C VAL A 4 -8.11 14.72 4.60
N LYS A 5 -9.11 14.40 3.77
CA LYS A 5 -9.82 13.14 3.83
C LYS A 5 -8.77 12.08 3.47
N ASN A 6 -8.14 11.52 4.49
CA ASN A 6 -7.19 10.43 4.33
C ASN A 6 -8.01 9.18 4.02
N PHE A 7 -8.18 8.92 2.73
CA PHE A 7 -8.74 7.69 2.21
C PHE A 7 -7.66 6.61 2.18
N PHE A 8 -8.07 5.40 2.51
CA PHE A 8 -7.24 4.20 2.53
C PHE A 8 -7.84 3.20 1.58
N ASP A 9 -7.02 2.55 0.77
CA ASP A 9 -7.43 1.35 0.05
C ASP A 9 -7.41 0.15 0.99
N GLU A 10 -8.42 -0.69 0.85
CA GLU A 10 -8.38 -2.06 1.31
C GLU A 10 -7.50 -2.89 0.36
N ILE A 11 -6.52 -3.54 0.96
CA ILE A 11 -5.55 -4.40 0.32
C ILE A 11 -5.83 -5.82 0.79
N ARG A 12 -6.13 -6.70 -0.15
CA ARG A 12 -6.28 -8.13 0.11
C ARG A 12 -4.94 -8.81 -0.12
N VAL A 13 -4.47 -9.53 0.89
CA VAL A 13 -3.30 -10.41 0.77
C VAL A 13 -3.76 -11.85 0.65
N PHE A 14 -3.33 -12.51 -0.42
CA PHE A 14 -3.58 -13.93 -0.63
C PHE A 14 -2.37 -14.60 -1.29
N ALA A 15 -1.92 -15.72 -0.73
CA ALA A 15 -0.76 -16.49 -1.20
C ALA A 15 0.51 -15.63 -1.35
N GLY A 16 0.67 -14.63 -0.48
CA GLY A 16 1.80 -13.68 -0.55
C GLY A 16 1.72 -12.67 -1.70
N VAL A 17 0.54 -12.45 -2.28
CA VAL A 17 0.25 -11.37 -3.22
C VAL A 17 -0.71 -10.38 -2.57
N ALA A 18 -0.33 -9.12 -2.50
CA ALA A 18 -1.15 -8.02 -2.05
C ALA A 18 -1.84 -7.37 -3.26
N GLU A 19 -3.16 -7.27 -3.26
CA GLU A 19 -3.97 -6.66 -4.33
C GLU A 19 -4.86 -5.57 -3.75
N ARG A 20 -4.99 -4.45 -4.48
CA ARG A 20 -6.01 -3.45 -4.15
C ARG A 20 -7.39 -3.98 -4.51
N THR A 21 -8.30 -4.00 -3.55
CA THR A 21 -9.69 -4.37 -3.82
C THR A 21 -10.46 -3.24 -4.53
N GLY A 22 -9.90 -2.02 -4.52
CA GLY A 22 -10.55 -0.80 -5.00
C GLY A 22 -11.54 -0.21 -4.00
N VAL A 23 -11.74 -0.86 -2.85
CA VAL A 23 -12.55 -0.33 -1.76
C VAL A 23 -11.76 0.74 -1.02
N GLN A 24 -12.28 1.97 -1.05
CA GLN A 24 -11.71 3.10 -0.35
C GLN A 24 -12.47 3.35 0.95
N LEU A 25 -11.75 3.34 2.06
CA LEU A 25 -12.27 3.50 3.41
C LEU A 25 -11.73 4.78 4.02
N GLU A 26 -12.57 5.44 4.81
CA GLU A 26 -12.15 6.60 5.58
C GLU A 26 -11.28 6.17 6.78
N ARG A 27 -10.34 7.03 7.17
CA ARG A 27 -9.46 6.81 8.32
C ARG A 27 -10.20 6.37 9.59
N ASP A 28 -11.43 6.86 9.83
CA ASP A 28 -12.20 6.51 11.03
C ASP A 28 -12.59 5.02 11.06
N VAL A 29 -12.94 4.47 9.90
CA VAL A 29 -13.29 3.05 9.74
C VAL A 29 -12.03 2.19 9.89
N VAL A 30 -10.95 2.56 9.21
CA VAL A 30 -9.68 1.84 9.23
C VAL A 30 -9.04 1.82 10.62
N ARG A 31 -9.14 2.94 11.36
CA ARG A 31 -8.60 3.05 12.73
C ARG A 31 -9.26 2.05 13.67
N ARG A 32 -10.53 1.70 13.46
CA ARG A 32 -11.24 0.68 14.25
C ARG A 32 -10.89 -0.74 13.84
N SER A 33 -10.45 -0.95 12.59
CA SER A 33 -10.26 -2.29 12.03
C SER A 33 -8.92 -2.95 12.37
N GLY A 34 -7.95 -2.26 13.00
CA GLY A 34 -6.68 -2.82 13.47
C GLY A 34 -5.67 -3.23 12.37
N GLY A 35 -6.11 -3.35 11.11
CA GLY A 35 -5.31 -3.66 9.93
C GLY A 35 -4.61 -2.47 9.28
N CYS A 36 -4.67 -1.28 9.89
CA CYS A 36 -4.09 -0.05 9.34
C CYS A 36 -2.57 -0.17 9.22
N CYS A 37 -2.06 0.09 8.02
CA CYS A 37 -0.64 0.16 7.70
C CYS A 37 -0.30 1.59 7.27
N THR A 38 0.71 2.18 7.90
CA THR A 38 1.17 3.54 7.58
C THR A 38 2.27 3.57 6.52
N SER A 39 2.69 2.41 6.01
CA SER A 39 3.74 2.25 4.99
C SER A 39 3.64 0.88 4.32
N LEU A 40 4.11 0.77 3.08
CA LEU A 40 4.17 -0.51 2.37
C LEU A 40 5.02 -1.55 3.13
N THR A 41 6.13 -1.11 3.73
CA THR A 41 6.99 -1.97 4.56
C THR A 41 6.25 -2.56 5.76
N GLN A 42 5.36 -1.76 6.39
CA GLN A 42 4.52 -2.25 7.48
C GLN A 42 3.51 -3.28 6.97
N LEU A 43 2.89 -3.03 5.81
CA LEU A 43 1.99 -4.00 5.17
C LEU A 43 2.72 -5.31 4.85
N ILE A 44 3.92 -5.26 4.29
CA ILE A 44 4.73 -6.45 3.97
C ILE A 44 5.09 -7.22 5.24
N ARG A 45 5.53 -6.54 6.31
CA ARG A 45 5.85 -7.19 7.60
C ARG A 45 4.61 -7.86 8.19
N LYS A 46 3.49 -7.12 8.30
CA LYS A 46 2.23 -7.65 8.80
C LYS A 46 1.70 -8.81 7.97
N ALA A 47 1.77 -8.73 6.65
CA ALA A 47 1.35 -9.81 5.77
C ALA A 47 2.26 -11.05 5.88
N ARG A 48 3.55 -10.88 6.18
CA ARG A 48 4.45 -11.99 6.48
C ARG A 48 4.20 -12.60 7.86
N GLU A 49 3.90 -11.79 8.86
CA GLU A 49 3.66 -12.22 10.24
C GLU A 49 2.26 -12.83 10.41
N SER A 50 1.25 -12.20 9.82
CA SER A 50 -0.17 -12.56 9.94
C SER A 50 -0.64 -13.48 8.80
N GLY A 51 0.10 -13.57 7.70
CA GLY A 51 -0.27 -14.35 6.52
C GLY A 51 -1.32 -13.65 5.63
N ASP A 52 -2.32 -14.42 5.22
CA ASP A 52 -3.41 -13.97 4.36
C ASP A 52 -4.45 -13.17 5.16
N GLY A 53 -4.96 -12.08 4.56
CA GLY A 53 -5.92 -11.22 5.25
C GLY A 53 -6.17 -9.89 4.54
N TYR A 54 -6.91 -9.02 5.23
CA TYR A 54 -7.23 -7.68 4.76
C TYR A 54 -6.41 -6.65 5.53
N PHE A 55 -5.76 -5.77 4.79
CA PHE A 55 -4.93 -4.68 5.30
C PHE A 55 -5.38 -3.36 4.70
N TYR A 56 -5.07 -2.26 5.35
CA TYR A 56 -5.49 -0.95 4.87
C TYR A 56 -4.29 -0.04 4.69
N LEU A 57 -4.12 0.51 3.48
CA LEU A 57 -2.99 1.37 3.13
C LEU A 57 -3.49 2.69 2.55
N PRO A 58 -2.91 3.85 2.91
CA PRO A 58 -3.23 5.11 2.26
C PRO A 58 -3.00 5.04 0.73
N LEU A 59 -3.92 5.62 -0.04
CA LEU A 59 -3.82 5.74 -1.51
C LEU A 59 -2.48 6.29 -1.98
N THR A 60 -1.93 7.25 -1.23
CA THR A 60 -0.67 7.93 -1.55
C THR A 60 0.57 7.07 -1.36
N LEU A 61 0.45 5.95 -0.64
CA LEU A 61 1.58 5.07 -0.35
C LEU A 61 1.61 3.84 -1.25
N TRP A 62 0.52 3.53 -1.93
CA TRP A 62 0.50 2.45 -2.90
C TRP A 62 1.31 2.84 -4.15
N PRO A 63 2.13 1.94 -4.71
CA PRO A 63 2.88 2.23 -5.93
C PRO A 63 1.93 2.60 -7.08
N ALA A 64 2.15 3.77 -7.68
CA ALA A 64 1.52 4.09 -8.95
C ALA A 64 1.97 3.05 -9.99
N ASP A 65 1.05 2.62 -10.87
CA ASP A 65 1.30 1.62 -11.93
C ASP A 65 1.31 0.14 -11.50
N THR A 66 0.83 -0.21 -10.30
CA THR A 66 0.72 -1.63 -9.89
C THR A 66 -0.65 -1.94 -9.31
N GLU A 67 -1.37 -2.91 -9.87
CA GLU A 67 -2.62 -3.43 -9.25
C GLU A 67 -2.33 -4.48 -8.18
N ARG A 68 -1.23 -5.21 -8.33
CA ARG A 68 -0.80 -6.32 -7.49
C ARG A 68 0.66 -6.17 -7.10
N VAL A 69 0.96 -6.45 -5.84
CA VAL A 69 2.30 -6.42 -5.25
C VAL A 69 2.63 -7.82 -4.73
N GLN A 70 3.66 -8.44 -5.31
CA GLN A 70 4.18 -9.71 -4.79
C GLN A 70 5.05 -9.46 -3.55
N LEU A 71 4.66 -10.04 -2.40
CA LEU A 71 5.37 -9.91 -1.13
C LEU A 71 6.54 -10.92 -0.99
N GLN A 72 6.58 -11.93 -1.87
CA GLN A 72 7.42 -13.12 -1.71
C GLN A 72 8.86 -12.98 -2.22
N LYS A 73 9.19 -12.09 -3.16
CA LYS A 73 10.55 -11.99 -3.71
C LYS A 73 10.91 -10.55 -4.08
N SER A 74 11.86 -9.97 -3.35
CA SER A 74 12.53 -8.72 -3.65
C SER A 74 11.62 -7.58 -4.11
N TRP A 75 11.10 -6.82 -3.14
CA TRP A 75 10.65 -5.46 -3.42
C TRP A 75 11.89 -4.64 -3.80
N VAL A 76 12.18 -4.58 -5.10
CA VAL A 76 13.05 -3.53 -5.63
C VAL A 76 12.22 -2.26 -5.52
N VAL A 77 12.55 -1.43 -4.52
CA VAL A 77 12.11 -0.04 -4.52
C VAL A 77 12.60 0.53 -5.84
N VAL A 78 11.71 0.63 -6.83
CA VAL A 78 11.98 1.49 -7.97
C VAL A 78 11.82 2.91 -7.43
N SER A 79 12.91 3.43 -6.89
CA SER A 79 13.07 4.86 -6.72
C SER A 79 12.88 5.46 -8.11
N PRO A 80 12.02 6.48 -8.31
CA PRO A 80 12.04 7.25 -9.54
C PRO A 80 13.32 8.11 -9.54
N SER A 81 14.47 7.45 -9.73
CA SER A 81 15.77 8.07 -9.93
C SER A 81 16.08 8.04 -11.41
N SER A 82 15.42 8.88 -12.20
CA SER A 82 15.94 9.38 -13.49
C SER A 82 14.91 10.26 -14.20
N HIS A 83 14.83 11.54 -13.79
CA HIS A 83 14.63 12.58 -14.79
C HIS A 83 16.02 12.98 -15.29
N LEU A 84 16.53 12.19 -16.25
CA LEU A 84 17.70 12.56 -17.05
C LEU A 84 17.18 13.18 -18.35
N ARG A 85 17.21 14.50 -18.43
CA ARG A 85 17.08 15.35 -19.63
C ARG A 85 17.23 16.80 -19.14
N GLU A 86 18.05 17.70 -19.65
CA GLU A 86 18.64 17.97 -20.99
C GLU A 86 20.05 18.59 -20.77
N SER A 87 21.13 18.19 -21.46
CA SER A 87 21.57 18.64 -22.80
C SER A 87 21.55 20.16 -23.03
N HIS A 88 22.68 20.84 -22.80
CA HIS A 88 23.40 21.62 -23.83
C HIS A 88 24.80 22.01 -23.34
#